data_AF-C9YCW0-F1
#
_entry.id   AF-C9YCW0-F1
#
_cell.length_a   1.000
_cell.length_b   1.000
_cell.length_c   1.000
_cell.angle_alpha   90.00
_cell.angle_beta   90.00
_cell.angle_gamma   90.00
#
_symmetry.space_group_name_H-M   'P 1'
#
loop_
_entity.id
_entity.type
_entity.pdbx_description
1 polymer ?
#
loop_
_entity_poly.entity_id
_entity_poly.type
_entity_poly.pdbx_seq_one_letter_code
_entity_poly.pdbx_strand_id
1 'polypeptide(L)'
;MPTPAFKKLFPGILILPTVALLLSVFMTWANAQAGTPFLPTWARNFATSIIFLPVILMGMVQIEKLLARIAPQLRGNMLKLVVSLLGALFIESLLAAVIAVISNPLDASWFGFWWRAFSRSLPVGLLVGLFMGFYMKPKIEEMKARAAAAA
;
A
#
# COMPACT_ATOMS: atom_id res chain seq x y z
N MET A 1 20.61 21.55 20.60
CA MET A 1 20.89 20.10 20.51
C MET A 1 19.57 19.37 20.26
N PRO A 2 19.37 18.60 19.18
CA PRO A 2 18.13 17.87 18.97
C PRO A 2 18.00 16.77 20.02
N THR A 3 16.86 16.73 20.70
CA THR A 3 16.52 15.84 21.81
C THR A 3 16.61 14.36 21.43
N PRO A 4 16.95 13.45 22.38
CA PRO A 4 17.17 12.02 22.12
C PRO A 4 15.95 11.28 21.52
N ALA A 5 14.74 11.84 21.65
CA ALA A 5 13.54 11.34 20.98
C ALA A 5 13.60 11.47 19.44
N PHE A 6 14.22 12.53 18.92
CA PHE A 6 14.29 12.80 17.48
C PHE A 6 15.19 11.79 16.76
N LYS A 7 16.29 11.35 17.39
CA LYS A 7 17.18 10.29 16.85
C LYS A 7 16.53 8.90 16.84
N LYS A 8 15.58 8.63 17.74
CA LYS A 8 14.85 7.33 17.81
C LYS A 8 13.72 7.22 16.77
N LEU A 9 13.13 8.34 16.36
CA LEU A 9 12.05 8.39 15.37
C LEU A 9 12.54 8.58 13.92
N PHE A 10 13.74 9.14 13.76
CA PHE A 10 14.34 9.42 12.45
C PHE A 10 14.36 8.23 11.47
N PRO A 11 14.72 6.99 11.89
CA PRO A 11 14.78 5.87 10.96
C PRO A 11 13.39 5.50 10.44
N GLY A 12 12.37 5.43 11.30
CA GLY A 12 11.02 5.03 10.90
C GLY A 12 10.34 6.05 9.97
N ILE A 13 10.55 7.34 10.23
CA ILE A 13 9.98 8.44 9.43
C ILE A 13 10.60 8.51 8.03
N LEU A 14 11.86 8.12 7.86
CA LEU A 14 12.51 8.08 6.54
C LEU A 14 12.27 6.76 5.82
N ILE A 15 12.36 5.62 6.51
CA ILE A 15 12.25 4.29 5.89
C ILE A 15 10.86 4.08 5.29
N LEU A 16 9.77 4.45 5.98
CA LEU A 16 8.41 4.18 5.51
C LEU A 16 8.08 4.93 4.20
N PRO A 17 8.31 6.25 4.07
CA PRO A 17 8.11 6.96 2.81
C PRO A 17 9.09 6.53 1.73
N THR A 18 10.36 6.26 2.05
CA THR A 18 11.34 5.81 1.04
C THR A 18 10.94 4.48 0.45
N VAL A 19 10.50 3.53 1.28
CA VAL A 19 9.99 2.25 0.78
C VAL A 19 8.72 2.45 -0.04
N ALA A 20 7.77 3.26 0.43
CA ALA A 20 6.56 3.58 -0.33
C ALA A 20 6.86 4.23 -1.69
N LEU A 21 7.85 5.12 -1.76
CA LEU A 21 8.29 5.78 -3.00
C LEU A 21 8.96 4.81 -3.97
N LEU A 22 9.88 3.96 -3.48
CA LEU A 22 10.53 2.94 -4.32
C LEU A 22 9.52 1.94 -4.87
N LEU A 23 8.53 1.56 -4.05
CA LEU A 23 7.45 0.69 -4.46
C LEU A 23 6.56 1.33 -5.52
N SER A 24 6.24 2.62 -5.39
CA SER A 24 5.43 3.32 -6.40
C SER A 24 6.13 3.42 -7.75
N VAL A 25 7.46 3.61 -7.75
CA VAL A 25 8.31 3.55 -8.94
C VAL A 25 8.24 2.17 -9.58
N PHE A 26 8.43 1.10 -8.80
CA PHE A 26 8.39 -0.27 -9.30
C PHE A 26 7.00 -0.65 -9.84
N MET A 27 5.94 -0.27 -9.13
CA MET A 27 4.55 -0.46 -9.56
C MET A 27 4.24 0.27 -10.87
N THR A 28 4.77 1.48 -11.04
CA THR A 28 4.58 2.23 -12.29
C THR A 28 5.35 1.58 -13.42
N TRP A 29 6.56 1.06 -13.17
CA TRP A 29 7.33 0.34 -14.18
C TRP A 29 6.63 -0.95 -14.61
N ALA A 30 6.12 -1.73 -13.65
CA ALA A 30 5.37 -2.96 -13.92
C ALA A 30 4.06 -2.72 -14.69
N ASN A 31 3.46 -1.54 -14.52
CA ASN A 31 2.22 -1.15 -15.22
C ASN A 31 2.44 -0.25 -16.43
N ALA A 32 3.68 0.13 -16.75
CA ALA A 32 3.98 1.01 -17.85
C ALA A 32 3.60 0.36 -19.18
N GLN A 33 2.96 1.15 -20.05
CA GLN A 33 2.72 0.75 -21.44
C GLN A 33 3.91 1.17 -22.29
N ALA A 34 4.28 0.32 -23.27
CA ALA A 34 5.35 0.63 -24.21
C ALA A 34 5.06 1.97 -24.93
N GLY A 35 6.04 2.87 -24.92
CA GLY A 35 5.91 4.21 -25.53
C GLY A 35 5.36 5.32 -24.63
N THR A 36 5.04 5.05 -23.35
CA THR A 36 4.60 6.10 -22.41
C THR A 36 5.77 6.72 -21.62
N PRO A 37 5.81 8.05 -21.44
CA PRO A 37 6.86 8.69 -20.67
C PRO A 37 6.74 8.32 -19.18
N PHE A 38 7.76 7.61 -18.67
CA PHE A 38 7.75 7.01 -17.33
C PHE A 38 7.56 8.04 -16.20
N LEU A 39 8.44 9.05 -16.13
CA LEU A 39 8.49 10.00 -15.03
C LEU A 39 7.18 10.79 -14.82
N PRO A 40 6.57 11.41 -15.86
CA PRO A 40 5.29 12.11 -15.68
C PRO A 40 4.13 11.16 -15.38
N THR A 41 4.15 9.93 -15.93
CA THR A 41 3.14 8.92 -15.62
C THR A 41 3.21 8.48 -14.16
N TRP A 42 4.42 8.22 -13.66
CA TRP A 42 4.69 7.90 -12.26
C TRP A 42 4.27 9.05 -11.34
N ALA A 43 4.71 10.28 -11.61
CA ALA A 43 4.39 11.43 -10.76
C ALA A 43 2.88 11.66 -10.68
N ARG A 44 2.17 11.53 -11.82
CA ARG A 44 0.70 11.62 -11.87
C ARG A 44 0.04 10.53 -11.04
N ASN A 45 0.40 9.26 -11.27
CA ASN A 45 -0.19 8.13 -10.54
C ASN A 45 0.09 8.21 -9.03
N PHE A 46 1.30 8.65 -8.65
CA PHE A 46 1.68 8.86 -7.25
C PHE A 46 0.87 10.00 -6.62
N ALA A 47 0.75 11.15 -7.29
CA ALA A 47 -0.09 12.26 -6.82
C ALA A 47 -1.56 11.83 -6.68
N THR A 48 -2.10 11.09 -7.65
CA THR A 48 -3.44 10.49 -7.56
C THR A 48 -3.57 9.58 -6.35
N SER A 49 -2.58 8.72 -6.07
CA SER A 49 -2.63 7.84 -4.89
C SER A 49 -2.71 8.62 -3.57
N ILE A 50 -2.02 9.77 -3.47
CA ILE A 50 -2.07 10.63 -2.29
C ILE A 50 -3.46 11.25 -2.12
N ILE A 51 -4.09 11.69 -3.22
CA ILE A 51 -5.45 12.26 -3.20
C ILE A 51 -6.48 11.23 -2.71
N PHE A 52 -6.32 9.96 -3.10
CA PHE A 52 -7.22 8.88 -2.71
C PHE A 52 -6.85 8.21 -1.38
N LEU A 53 -5.74 8.61 -0.75
CA LEU A 53 -5.31 8.08 0.54
C LEU A 53 -6.39 8.15 1.64
N PRO A 54 -7.15 9.25 1.81
CA PRO A 54 -8.22 9.30 2.81
C PRO A 54 -9.31 8.25 2.57
N VAL A 55 -9.65 8.00 1.31
CA VAL A 55 -10.65 6.98 0.91
C VAL A 55 -10.12 5.59 1.21
N ILE A 56 -8.84 5.35 0.91
CA ILE A 56 -8.14 4.10 1.24
C ILE A 56 -8.19 3.84 2.75
N LEU A 57 -7.80 4.83 3.55
CA LEU A 57 -7.76 4.71 5.02
C LEU A 57 -9.16 4.46 5.60
N MET A 58 -10.17 5.18 5.11
CA MET A 58 -11.56 4.93 5.51
C MET A 58 -12.00 3.51 5.13
N GLY A 59 -11.73 3.06 3.91
CA GLY A 59 -12.07 1.71 3.46
C GLY A 59 -11.42 0.62 4.29
N MET A 60 -10.14 0.78 4.66
CA MET A 60 -9.42 -0.14 5.54
C MET A 60 -10.11 -0.32 6.90
N VAL A 61 -10.54 0.79 7.52
CA VAL A 61 -11.27 0.74 8.80
C VAL A 61 -12.60 -0.01 8.65
N GLN A 62 -13.30 0.17 7.51
CA GLN A 62 -14.55 -0.56 7.27
C GLN A 62 -14.32 -2.05 7.04
N ILE A 63 -13.27 -2.44 6.31
CA ILE A 63 -12.88 -3.84 6.11
C ILE A 63 -12.59 -4.51 7.45
N GLU A 64 -11.81 -3.85 8.31
CA GLU A 64 -11.49 -4.38 9.64
C GLU A 64 -12.74 -4.56 10.50
N LYS A 65 -13.62 -3.55 10.56
CA LYS A 65 -14.89 -3.62 11.29
C LYS A 65 -15.82 -4.70 10.74
N LEU A 66 -15.94 -4.79 9.43
CA LEU A 66 -16.77 -5.80 8.77
C LEU A 66 -16.25 -7.19 9.09
N LEU A 67 -14.94 -7.42 8.98
CA LEU A 67 -14.32 -8.71 9.24
C LEU A 67 -14.44 -9.13 10.70
N ALA A 68 -14.26 -8.19 11.64
CA ALA A 68 -14.50 -8.41 13.05
C ALA A 68 -15.96 -8.79 13.37
N ARG A 69 -16.92 -8.31 12.56
CA ARG A 69 -18.34 -8.62 12.71
C ARG A 69 -18.74 -9.96 12.07
N ILE A 70 -18.29 -10.23 10.84
CA ILE A 70 -18.72 -11.42 10.07
C ILE A 70 -17.89 -12.67 10.37
N ALA A 71 -16.64 -12.49 10.79
CA ALA A 71 -15.72 -13.58 11.05
C ALA A 71 -15.01 -13.41 12.40
N PRO A 72 -15.77 -13.33 13.52
CA PRO A 72 -15.20 -13.14 14.86
C PRO A 72 -14.31 -14.32 15.33
N GLN A 73 -14.38 -15.46 14.63
CA GLN A 73 -13.46 -16.59 14.81
C GLN A 73 -12.02 -16.31 14.36
N LEU A 74 -11.81 -15.33 13.45
CA LEU A 74 -10.48 -14.91 13.04
C LEU A 74 -9.87 -14.08 14.17
N ARG A 75 -8.91 -14.65 14.88
CA ARG A 75 -8.22 -13.97 15.99
C ARG A 75 -6.71 -13.92 15.75
N GLY A 76 -6.06 -12.96 16.40
CA GLY A 76 -4.60 -12.81 16.40
C GLY A 76 -4.01 -12.62 15.01
N ASN A 77 -3.04 -13.47 14.65
CA ASN A 77 -2.27 -13.33 13.41
C ASN A 77 -3.11 -13.59 12.15
N MET A 78 -4.11 -14.48 12.22
CA MET A 78 -4.95 -14.82 11.08
C MET A 78 -5.85 -13.64 10.68
N LEU A 79 -6.42 -12.92 11.66
CA LEU A 79 -7.17 -11.69 11.39
C LEU A 79 -6.30 -10.64 10.70
N LYS A 80 -5.08 -10.41 11.22
CA LYS A 80 -4.13 -9.45 10.62
C LYS A 80 -3.75 -9.82 9.20
N LEU A 81 -3.56 -11.11 8.92
CA LEU A 81 -3.27 -11.63 7.58
C LEU A 81 -4.44 -11.34 6.64
N VAL A 82 -5.67 -11.71 7.03
CA VAL A 82 -6.85 -11.49 6.19
C VAL A 82 -7.14 -10.00 5.97
N VAL A 83 -7.00 -9.15 7.00
CA VAL A 83 -7.11 -7.69 6.84
C VAL A 83 -6.05 -7.15 5.90
N SER A 84 -4.80 -7.61 5.98
CA SER A 84 -3.74 -7.19 5.04
C SER A 84 -4.01 -7.64 3.61
N LEU A 85 -4.57 -8.85 3.43
CA LEU A 85 -4.87 -9.42 2.13
C LEU A 85 -6.03 -8.66 1.46
N LEU A 86 -7.15 -8.52 2.18
CA LEU A 86 -8.31 -7.77 1.72
C LEU A 86 -7.97 -6.29 1.52
N GLY A 87 -7.15 -5.72 2.40
CA GLY A 87 -6.66 -4.36 2.27
C GLY A 87 -5.83 -4.15 1.01
N ALA A 88 -4.89 -5.06 0.71
CA ALA A 88 -4.12 -5.00 -0.53
C ALA A 88 -5.03 -5.11 -1.76
N LEU A 89 -5.97 -6.06 -1.76
CA LEU A 89 -6.94 -6.21 -2.86
C LEU A 89 -7.79 -4.95 -3.06
N PHE A 90 -8.25 -4.35 -1.97
CA PHE A 90 -9.07 -3.14 -2.01
C PHE A 90 -8.27 -1.94 -2.54
N ILE A 91 -7.07 -1.71 -2.02
CA ILE A 91 -6.19 -0.61 -2.45
C ILE A 91 -5.85 -0.74 -3.93
N GLU A 92 -5.42 -1.93 -4.35
CA GLU A 92 -5.04 -2.18 -5.74
C GLU A 92 -6.23 -2.06 -6.68
N SER A 93 -7.40 -2.59 -6.29
CA SER A 93 -8.62 -2.46 -7.09
C SER A 93 -9.05 -1.00 -7.26
N LEU A 94 -9.01 -0.21 -6.18
CA LEU A 94 -9.40 1.19 -6.20
C LEU A 94 -8.43 2.02 -7.04
N LEU A 95 -7.12 1.87 -6.83
CA LEU A 95 -6.11 2.61 -7.59
C LEU A 95 -6.12 2.21 -9.07
N ALA A 96 -6.24 0.91 -9.37
CA ALA A 96 -6.39 0.44 -10.75
C ALA A 96 -7.63 1.06 -11.42
N ALA A 97 -8.75 1.16 -10.71
CA ALA A 97 -9.97 1.77 -11.22
C ALA A 97 -9.77 3.26 -11.50
N VAL A 98 -9.24 4.01 -10.54
CA VAL A 98 -9.00 5.45 -10.69
C VAL A 98 -8.03 5.73 -11.84
N ILE A 99 -6.92 4.99 -11.93
CA ILE A 99 -5.95 5.15 -13.02
C ILE A 99 -6.57 4.79 -14.37
N ALA A 100 -7.39 3.73 -14.44
CA ALA A 100 -8.09 3.35 -15.65
C ALA A 100 -9.06 4.43 -16.13
N VAL A 101 -9.81 5.06 -15.22
CA VAL A 101 -10.71 6.19 -15.51
C VAL A 101 -9.95 7.43 -16.00
N ILE A 102 -8.81 7.76 -15.37
CA ILE A 102 -8.02 8.94 -15.73
C ILE A 102 -7.30 8.77 -17.07
N SER A 103 -6.90 7.53 -17.40
CA SER A 103 -6.01 7.25 -18.52
C SER A 103 -6.71 6.74 -19.78
N ASN A 104 -7.97 6.31 -19.69
CA ASN A 104 -8.70 5.71 -20.81
C ASN A 104 -10.15 6.24 -20.87
N PRO A 105 -10.77 6.25 -22.05
CA PRO A 105 -12.20 6.53 -22.18
C PRO A 105 -13.05 5.51 -21.40
N LEU A 106 -14.18 5.98 -20.86
CA LEU A 106 -15.18 5.16 -20.17
C LEU A 106 -16.06 4.41 -21.17
N ASP A 107 -15.47 3.47 -21.89
CA ASP A 107 -16.14 2.61 -22.86
C ASP A 107 -16.15 1.14 -22.42
N ALA A 108 -16.62 0.24 -23.30
CA ALA A 108 -16.64 -1.20 -23.05
C ALA A 108 -15.24 -1.82 -22.81
N SER A 109 -14.17 -1.13 -23.18
CA SER A 109 -12.78 -1.58 -22.98
C SER A 109 -12.23 -1.24 -21.59
N TRP A 110 -12.90 -0.34 -20.86
CA TRP A 110 -12.49 0.11 -19.52
C TRP A 110 -12.28 -1.05 -18.55
N PHE A 111 -13.18 -2.05 -18.55
CA PHE A 111 -13.04 -3.23 -17.69
C PHE A 111 -11.75 -4.02 -17.99
N GLY A 112 -11.37 -4.12 -19.26
CA GLY A 112 -10.12 -4.76 -19.68
C GLY A 112 -8.88 -4.01 -19.19
N PHE A 113 -8.91 -2.67 -19.21
CA PHE A 113 -7.83 -1.84 -18.66
C PHE A 113 -7.74 -1.94 -17.14
N TRP A 114 -8.87 -1.90 -16.44
CA TRP A 114 -8.96 -2.10 -15.01
C TRP A 114 -8.40 -3.47 -14.59
N TRP A 115 -8.88 -4.54 -15.22
CA TRP A 115 -8.46 -5.91 -14.89
C TRP A 115 -6.98 -6.13 -15.15
N ARG A 116 -6.43 -5.56 -16.24
CA ARG A 116 -5.01 -5.67 -16.57
C ARG A 116 -4.14 -4.92 -15.56
N ALA A 117 -4.53 -3.70 -15.18
CA ALA A 117 -3.80 -2.92 -14.18
C ALA A 117 -3.84 -3.61 -12.81
N PHE A 118 -5.04 -4.06 -12.39
CA PHE A 118 -5.23 -4.80 -11.15
C PHE A 118 -4.41 -6.10 -11.11
N SER A 119 -4.50 -6.93 -12.14
CA SER A 119 -3.81 -8.23 -12.18
C SER A 119 -2.28 -8.07 -12.20
N ARG A 120 -1.75 -6.97 -12.74
CA ARG A 120 -0.30 -6.69 -12.75
C ARG A 120 0.21 -6.15 -11.42
N SER A 121 -0.58 -5.32 -10.75
CA SER A 121 -0.17 -4.75 -9.47
C SER A 121 -0.39 -5.71 -8.29
N LEU A 122 -1.39 -6.59 -8.37
CA LEU A 122 -1.78 -7.51 -7.29
C LEU A 122 -0.62 -8.41 -6.79
N PRO A 123 0.17 -9.10 -7.63
CA PRO A 123 1.28 -9.94 -7.15
C PRO A 123 2.33 -9.15 -6.37
N VAL A 124 2.65 -7.95 -6.85
CA VAL A 124 3.63 -7.06 -6.21
C VAL A 124 3.05 -6.52 -4.91
N GLY A 125 1.80 -6.04 -4.91
CA GLY A 125 1.10 -5.54 -3.73
C GLY A 125 0.99 -6.59 -2.63
N LEU A 126 0.73 -7.86 -2.99
CA LEU A 126 0.72 -8.98 -2.06
C LEU A 126 2.11 -9.29 -1.49
N LEU A 127 3.13 -9.43 -2.34
CA LEU A 127 4.50 -9.72 -1.89
C LEU A 127 4.98 -8.65 -0.90
N VAL A 128 4.72 -7.39 -1.22
CA VAL A 128 5.12 -6.24 -0.42
C VAL A 128 4.29 -6.15 0.87
N GLY A 129 2.97 -6.34 0.78
CA GLY A 129 2.08 -6.34 1.93
C GLY A 129 2.43 -7.44 2.93
N LEU A 130 2.74 -8.64 2.44
CA LEU A 130 3.23 -9.75 3.26
C LEU A 130 4.61 -9.46 3.85
N PHE A 131 5.54 -8.95 3.04
CA PHE A 131 6.87 -8.57 3.52
C PHE A 131 6.80 -7.50 4.62
N MET A 132 5.99 -6.46 4.44
CA MET A 132 5.78 -5.43 5.46
C MET A 132 5.07 -5.99 6.70
N GLY A 133 4.05 -6.82 6.51
CA GLY A 133 3.24 -7.38 7.59
C GLY A 133 3.98 -8.42 8.45
N PHE A 134 4.75 -9.29 7.82
CA PHE A 134 5.42 -10.42 8.48
C PHE A 134 6.89 -10.20 8.78
N TYR A 135 7.61 -9.42 7.98
CA TYR A 135 9.04 -9.21 8.17
C TYR A 135 9.35 -7.84 8.77
N MET A 136 8.76 -6.76 8.22
CA MET A 136 9.10 -5.40 8.65
C MET A 136 8.45 -5.03 9.99
N LYS A 137 7.16 -5.32 10.19
CA LYS A 137 6.45 -5.04 11.46
C LYS A 137 7.18 -5.61 12.68
N PRO A 138 7.53 -6.91 12.75
CA PRO A 138 8.24 -7.42 13.93
C PRO A 138 9.62 -6.80 14.09
N LYS A 139 10.34 -6.51 13.00
CA LYS A 139 11.64 -5.82 13.08
C LYS A 139 11.52 -4.40 13.61
N ILE A 140 10.49 -3.67 13.20
CA ILE A 140 10.22 -2.32 13.71
C ILE A 140 9.85 -2.36 15.19
N GLU A 141 9.01 -3.30 15.61
CA GLU A 141 8.66 -3.48 17.03
C GLU A 141 9.88 -3.92 17.86
N GLU A 142 10.74 -4.79 17.32
CA GLU A 142 12.02 -5.18 17.95
C GLU A 142 12.96 -3.97 18.10
N MET A 143 13.08 -3.13 17.07
CA MET A 143 13.88 -1.90 17.12
C MET A 143 13.32 -0.90 18.13
N LYS A 144 11.99 -0.72 18.18
CA LYS A 144 11.33 0.13 19.17
C LYS A 144 11.56 -0.38 20.60
N ALA A 145 11.43 -1.69 20.81
CA ALA A 145 11.66 -2.32 22.11
C ALA A 145 13.12 -2.18 22.57
N ARG A 146 14.10 -2.40 21.67
CA ARG A 146 15.52 -2.16 21.97
C ARG A 146 15.83 -0.69 22.25
N ALA A 147 15.21 0.23 21.51
CA ALA A 147 15.36 1.66 21.74
C ALA A 147 14.72 2.10 23.07
N ALA A 148 13.66 1.43 23.53
CA ALA A 148 13.05 1.67 24.85
C ALA A 148 13.90 1.11 26.00
N ALA A 149 14.52 -0.07 25.83
CA ALA A 149 15.39 -0.68 26.83
C ALA A 149 16.76 0.03 26.98
N ALA A 150 17.19 0.78 25.96
CA ALA A 150 18.38 1.62 25.99
C ALA A 150 18.07 3.10 26.37
N ALA A 151 16.84 3.39 26.83
CA ALA A 151 16.41 4.69 27.34
C ALA A 151 16.46 4.68 28.88
#